data_AF-A0AA38BRE5-F1
#
_entry.id   AF-A0AA38BRE5-F1
#
_cell.length_a   1.000
_cell.length_b   1.000
_cell.length_c   1.000
_cell.angle_alpha   90.00
_cell.angle_beta   90.00
_cell.angle_gamma   90.00
#
_symmetry.space_group_name_H-M   'P 1'
#
loop_
_entity.id
_entity.type
_entity.pdbx_description
1 polymer ?
#
loop_
_entity_poly.entity_id
_entity_poly.type
_entity_poly.pdbx_seq_one_letter_code
_entity_poly.pdbx_strand_id
1 'polypeptide(L)' 'VAQQINSINENGEYYGLIVVGNAEIQALIGNGGVFQPDADLPTVDASARRFRVGKIGKHRTILVMCGSVM' A
#
# COMPACT_ATOMS: atom_id res chain seq x y z
N VAL A 1 1.18 14.70 4.74
CA VAL A 1 2.20 13.64 4.54
C VAL A 1 2.91 13.27 5.85
N ALA A 2 3.73 14.12 6.47
CA ALA A 2 4.49 13.73 7.68
C ALA A 2 3.61 13.21 8.84
N GLN A 3 2.49 13.87 9.14
CA GLN A 3 1.56 13.41 10.18
C GLN A 3 0.93 12.04 9.86
N GLN A 4 0.57 11.80 8.60
CA GLN A 4 0.02 10.52 8.14
C GLN A 4 1.07 9.40 8.28
N ILE A 5 2.32 9.69 7.94
CA ILE A 5 3.44 8.75 8.13
C ILE A 5 3.64 8.44 9.61
N ASN A 6 3.57 9.44 10.49
CA ASN A 6 3.68 9.23 11.93
C ASN A 6 2.56 8.33 12.45
N SER A 7 1.30 8.58 12.07
CA SER A 7 0.17 7.71 12.46
C SER A 7 0.34 6.27 11.96
N ILE A 8 0.88 6.06 10.76
CA ILE A 8 1.20 4.71 10.28
C ILE A 8 2.30 4.06 11.12
N ASN A 9 3.36 4.80 11.46
CA ASN A 9 4.46 4.29 12.26
C ASN A 9 4.03 3.93 13.69
N GLU A 10 3.06 4.65 14.26
CA GLU A 10 2.47 4.37 15.57
C GLU A 10 1.70 3.04 15.60
N ASN A 11 1.19 2.59 14.45
CA ASN A 11 0.53 1.29 14.35
C ASN A 11 1.54 0.12 14.46
N GLY A 12 2.85 0.37 14.35
CA GLY A 12 3.91 -0.64 14.43
C GLY A 12 4.34 -1.17 13.07
N GLU A 13 4.85 -2.40 13.03
CA GLU A 13 5.51 -2.94 11.82
C GLU A 13 4.54 -3.24 10.67
N TYR A 14 5.02 -2.98 9.45
CA TYR A 14 4.38 -3.31 8.17
C TYR A 14 5.35 -4.08 7.28
N TYR A 15 4.83 -5.03 6.50
CA TYR A 15 5.55 -5.58 5.36
C TYR A 15 5.49 -4.61 4.19
N GLY A 16 6.65 -4.27 3.62
CA GLY A 16 6.73 -3.50 2.38
C GLY A 16 6.57 -4.42 1.17
N LEU A 17 5.54 -4.19 0.37
CA LEU A 17 5.33 -4.90 -0.90
C LEU A 17 5.56 -3.94 -2.07
N ILE A 18 6.59 -4.22 -2.84
CA ILE A 18 6.95 -3.43 -4.02
C ILE A 18 6.49 -4.19 -5.25
N VAL A 19 5.70 -3.54 -6.11
CA VAL A 19 5.27 -4.07 -7.40
C VAL A 19 5.82 -3.22 -8.54
N VAL A 20 6.03 -3.83 -9.70
CA VAL A 20 6.66 -3.19 -10.85
C VAL A 20 5.60 -2.80 -11.88
N GLY A 21 4.61 -3.65 -12.14
CA GLY A 21 3.67 -3.44 -13.24
C GLY A 21 2.19 -3.36 -12.85
N ASN A 22 1.38 -2.89 -13.80
CA ASN A 22 -0.07 -2.83 -13.65
C ASN A 22 -0.71 -4.21 -13.42
N ALA A 23 -0.21 -5.27 -14.07
CA ALA A 23 -0.74 -6.61 -13.86
C ALA A 23 -0.58 -7.08 -12.41
N GLU A 24 0.59 -6.83 -11.81
CA GLU A 24 0.88 -7.21 -10.42
C GLU A 24 0.02 -6.41 -9.44
N ILE A 25 -0.13 -5.10 -9.64
CA ILE A 25 -0.96 -4.32 -8.73
C ILE A 25 -2.43 -4.74 -8.85
N GLN A 26 -2.94 -4.98 -10.05
CA GLN A 26 -4.33 -5.38 -10.26
C GLN A 26 -4.63 -6.76 -9.68
N ALA A 27 -3.68 -7.69 -9.70
CA ALA A 27 -3.83 -8.97 -9.02
C ALA A 27 -4.01 -8.81 -7.48
N LEU A 28 -3.46 -7.73 -6.90
CA LEU A 28 -3.55 -7.46 -5.47
C LEU A 28 -4.79 -6.65 -5.08
N ILE A 29 -5.12 -5.60 -5.85
CA ILE A 29 -6.16 -4.61 -5.49
C ILE A 29 -7.44 -4.71 -6.33
N GLY A 30 -7.43 -5.52 -7.40
CA GLY A 30 -8.57 -5.69 -8.30
C GLY A 30 -9.70 -6.49 -7.67
N ASN A 31 -10.72 -6.78 -8.47
CA ASN A 31 -11.85 -7.59 -8.00
C ASN A 31 -11.37 -9.01 -7.63
N GLY A 32 -11.64 -9.43 -6.39
CA GLY A 32 -11.11 -10.69 -5.85
C GLY A 32 -9.65 -10.63 -5.37
N GLY A 33 -9.04 -9.44 -5.33
CA GLY A 33 -7.70 -9.23 -4.81
C GLY A 33 -7.60 -9.49 -3.29
N VAL A 34 -6.39 -9.83 -2.83
CA VAL A 34 -6.13 -10.18 -1.43
C VAL A 34 -5.79 -8.98 -0.54
N PHE A 35 -5.54 -7.81 -1.15
CA PHE A 35 -5.22 -6.59 -0.42
C PHE A 35 -6.49 -5.94 0.12
N GLN A 36 -6.54 -5.75 1.44
CA GLN A 36 -7.62 -5.06 2.13
C GLN A 36 -7.11 -3.70 2.59
N PRO A 37 -7.61 -2.58 2.02
CA PRO A 37 -7.21 -1.24 2.42
C PRO A 37 -7.51 -0.96 3.90
N ASP A 38 -6.68 -0.14 4.52
CA ASP A 38 -6.97 0.45 5.81
C ASP A 38 -8.24 1.33 5.72
N ALA A 39 -9.08 1.31 6.75
CA ALA A 39 -10.36 1.99 6.74
C ALA A 39 -10.22 3.52 6.89
N ASP A 40 -9.23 3.96 7.67
CA ASP A 40 -9.07 5.37 8.04
C ASP A 40 -8.04 6.06 7.15
N LEU A 41 -6.96 5.35 6.82
CA LEU A 41 -5.86 5.89 6.02
C LEU A 41 -5.45 4.90 4.91
N PRO A 42 -6.27 4.70 3.88
CA PRO A 42 -6.01 3.70 2.83
C PRO A 42 -4.79 4.03 1.95
N THR A 43 -4.38 5.30 1.87
CA THR A 43 -3.26 5.73 1.03
C THR A 43 -2.47 6.90 1.62
N VAL A 44 -1.17 6.92 1.34
CA VAL A 44 -0.28 8.07 1.54
C VAL A 44 0.50 8.32 0.26
N ASP A 45 0.41 9.54 -0.25
CA ASP A 45 1.18 9.98 -1.41
C ASP A 45 2.50 10.64 -0.92
N ALA A 46 3.63 10.05 -1.29
CA ALA A 46 4.98 10.52 -0.91
C ALA A 46 5.98 10.22 -2.03
N SER A 47 6.97 11.09 -2.23
CA SER A 47 8.02 10.92 -3.27
C SER A 47 7.45 10.61 -4.67
N ALA A 48 6.38 11.31 -5.05
CA ALA A 48 5.61 11.12 -6.29
C ALA A 48 5.06 9.69 -6.50
N ARG A 49 4.87 8.93 -5.41
CA ARG A 49 4.32 7.57 -5.41
C ARG A 49 3.15 7.47 -4.45
N ARG A 50 2.19 6.60 -4.80
CA ARG A 50 1.05 6.23 -3.95
C ARG A 50 1.36 4.95 -3.17
N PHE A 51 1.58 5.11 -1.88
CA PHE A 51 1.68 4.00 -0.92
C PHE A 51 0.26 3.66 -0.47
N ARG A 52 -0.16 2.41 -0.70
CA ARG A 52 -1.44 1.87 -0.25
C ARG A 52 -1.22 1.18 1.09
N VAL A 53 -1.94 1.61 2.11
CA VAL A 53 -1.83 1.07 3.47
C VAL A 53 -3.00 0.11 3.67
N GLY A 54 -2.72 -1.05 4.23
CA GLY A 54 -3.74 -2.05 4.46
C GLY A 54 -3.14 -3.34 5.00
N LYS A 55 -3.73 -4.47 4.59
CA LYS A 55 -3.28 -5.80 4.99
C LYS A 55 -3.48 -6.84 3.89
N ILE A 56 -2.65 -7.88 3.92
CA ILE A 56 -2.85 -9.12 3.16
C ILE A 56 -2.95 -10.26 4.18
N GLY A 57 -4.12 -10.90 4.23
CA GLY A 57 -4.42 -11.84 5.31
C GLY A 57 -4.35 -11.17 6.69
N LYS A 58 -3.50 -11.69 7.58
CA LYS A 58 -3.28 -11.16 8.94
C LYS A 58 -2.12 -10.15 9.04
N HIS A 59 -1.42 -9.90 7.94
CA HIS A 59 -0.19 -9.11 7.93
C HIS A 59 -0.49 -7.70 7.43
N ARG A 60 -0.12 -6.69 8.22
CA ARG A 60 -0.15 -5.29 7.79
C ARG A 60 0.86 -5.09 6.67
N THR A 61 0.42 -4.44 5.60
CA THR A 61 1.18 -4.31 4.36
C THR A 61 1.08 -2.89 3.84
N ILE A 62 2.23 -2.33 3.43
CA ILE A 62 2.29 -1.12 2.63
C ILE A 62 2.67 -1.54 1.20
N LEU A 63 1.76 -1.32 0.27
CA LEU A 63 1.91 -1.66 -1.15
C LEU A 63 2.26 -0.40 -1.96
N VAL A 64 3.35 -0.46 -2.72
CA VAL A 64 3.77 0.63 -3.61
C VAL A 64 4.16 0.11 -4.99
N MET A 65 3.73 0.81 -6.03
CA MET A 65 4.22 0.56 -7.38
C MET A 65 5.49 1.39 -7.62
N CYS A 66 6.57 0.74 -8.02
CA CYS A 66 7.85 1.38 -8.34
C CYS A 66 8.10 1.54 -9.85
N GLY A 67 7.40 0.78 -10.69
CA GLY A 67 7.56 0.89 -12.14
C GLY A 67 6.87 2.11 -12.74
N SER A 68 7.27 2.42 -13.98
CA SER A 68 6.69 3.50 -14.77
C SER A 68 5.28 3.10 -15.23
N VAL A 69 4.33 4.02 -15.12
CA VAL A 69 3.07 3.92 -15.85
C VAL A 69 3.42 4.15 -17.32
N MET A 70 3.64 3.08 -18.08
CA MET A 70 3.65 3.10 -19.55
C MET A 70 2.25 2.77 -20.07
#